data_AF-A0A124FPK9-F1
#
_entry.id   AF-A0A124FPK9-F1
#
_cell.length_a   1.000
_cell.length_b   1.000
_cell.length_c   1.000
_cell.angle_alpha   90.00
_cell.angle_beta   90.00
_cell.angle_gamma   90.00
#
_symmetry.space_group_name_H-M   'P 1'
#
loop_
_entity.id
_entity.type
_entity.pdbx_description
1 polymer ?
#
loop_
_entity_poly.entity_id
_entity_poly.type
_entity_poly.pdbx_seq_one_letter_code
_entity_poly.pdbx_strand_id
1 'polypeptide(L)'
;MVNSEWTGLAVGGSQPVETGKLISIRHPQWTEQKPRQDIPIMIFTTSQWNSLQKGDFHIGAAPMGPSELARNTSYVFALPARYNYAFPSGYEEVEKILAAKPLKPFEM
;
A
#
# COMPACT_ATOMS: atom_id res chain seq x y z
N MET A 1 1.91 11.40 9.73
CA MET A 1 1.27 10.52 8.72
C MET A 1 0.79 11.40 7.59
N VAL A 2 0.82 10.91 6.35
CA VAL A 2 0.25 11.57 5.18
C VAL A 2 -0.90 10.72 4.67
N ASN A 3 -2.05 11.33 4.45
CA ASN A 3 -3.25 10.63 3.99
C ASN A 3 -3.48 10.93 2.51
N SER A 4 -3.77 9.89 1.74
CA SER A 4 -4.15 9.97 0.33
C SER A 4 -5.09 8.81 -0.03
N GLU A 5 -5.32 8.61 -1.31
CA GLU A 5 -6.20 7.57 -1.83
C GLU A 5 -5.49 6.81 -2.96
N TRP A 6 -5.79 5.52 -3.07
CA TRP A 6 -5.45 4.72 -4.23
C TRP A 6 -6.67 4.58 -5.14
N THR A 7 -6.41 4.39 -6.43
CA THR A 7 -7.45 4.20 -7.45
C THR A 7 -7.25 2.88 -8.17
N GLY A 8 -8.31 2.08 -8.23
CA GLY A 8 -8.41 0.88 -9.03
C GLY A 8 -9.00 1.19 -10.41
N LEU A 9 -8.39 0.63 -11.46
CA LEU A 9 -8.74 0.87 -12.85
C LEU A 9 -9.35 -0.38 -13.48
N ALA A 10 -10.33 -0.18 -14.36
CA ALA A 10 -10.95 -1.26 -15.13
C ALA A 10 -9.92 -2.01 -15.97
N VAL A 11 -10.08 -3.34 -16.08
CA VAL A 11 -9.22 -4.17 -16.95
C VAL A 11 -9.32 -3.69 -18.39
N GLY A 12 -8.16 -3.45 -19.02
CA GLY A 12 -8.10 -3.00 -20.41
C GLY A 12 -8.45 -1.52 -20.62
N GLY A 13 -8.56 -0.73 -19.55
CA GLY A 13 -8.86 0.70 -19.62
C GLY A 13 -8.20 1.51 -18.51
N SER A 14 -8.49 2.81 -18.50
CA SER A 14 -8.02 3.76 -17.48
C SER A 14 -9.16 4.36 -16.65
N GLN A 15 -10.36 3.78 -16.76
CA GLN A 15 -11.53 4.25 -16.04
C GLN A 15 -11.44 3.84 -14.56
N PRO A 16 -11.53 4.78 -13.60
CA PRO A 16 -11.62 4.48 -12.18
C PRO A 16 -12.88 3.66 -11.88
N VAL A 17 -12.71 2.51 -11.23
CA VAL A 17 -13.81 1.62 -10.81
C VAL A 17 -13.85 1.41 -9.30
N GLU A 18 -12.71 1.59 -8.64
CA GLU A 18 -12.56 1.40 -7.19
C GLU A 18 -11.65 2.49 -6.61
N THR A 19 -11.83 2.80 -5.33
CA THR A 19 -10.92 3.67 -4.58
C THR A 19 -10.79 3.18 -3.14
N GLY A 20 -9.71 3.57 -2.48
CA GLY A 20 -9.56 3.32 -1.05
C GLY A 20 -8.48 4.17 -0.43
N LYS A 21 -8.35 4.07 0.89
CA LYS A 21 -7.41 4.90 1.65
C LYS A 21 -5.98 4.40 1.50
N LEU A 22 -5.05 5.34 1.36
CA LEU A 22 -3.62 5.12 1.41
C LEU A 22 -3.05 6.00 2.52
N ILE A 23 -2.39 5.38 3.49
CA ILE A 23 -1.74 6.08 4.60
C ILE A 23 -0.25 5.89 4.47
N SER A 24 0.51 6.98 4.49
CA SER A 24 1.97 6.95 4.52
C SER A 24 2.48 7.29 5.91
N ILE A 25 3.17 6.35 6.56
CA ILE A 25 3.88 6.61 7.80
C ILE A 25 5.19 7.34 7.45
N ARG A 26 5.17 8.65 7.65
CA ARG A 26 6.27 9.56 7.34
C ARG A 26 7.50 9.23 8.19
N HIS A 27 8.65 9.03 7.55
CA HIS A 27 9.90 8.84 8.25
C HIS A 27 10.22 10.08 9.12
N PRO A 28 10.58 9.95 10.42
CA PRO A 28 10.75 11.12 11.31
C PRO A 28 11.80 12.12 10.85
N GLN A 29 12.87 11.64 10.21
CA GLN A 29 13.94 12.47 9.64
C GLN A 29 13.73 12.87 8.16
N TRP A 30 12.52 12.69 7.62
CA TRP A 30 12.23 13.09 6.24
C TRP A 30 12.20 14.61 6.10
N THR A 31 12.79 15.13 5.02
CA THR A 31 12.62 16.54 4.58
C THR A 31 12.49 16.61 3.06
N GLU A 32 12.04 17.76 2.53
CA GLU A 32 11.96 17.96 1.07
C GLU A 32 13.34 17.90 0.40
N GLN A 33 14.38 18.39 1.08
CA GLN A 33 15.77 18.38 0.57
C GLN A 33 16.43 17.01 0.70
N LYS A 34 15.98 16.19 1.66
CA LYS A 34 16.49 14.84 1.91
C LYS A 34 15.32 13.88 2.13
N PRO A 35 14.59 13.53 1.05
CA PRO A 35 13.49 12.60 1.17
C PRO A 35 14.00 11.24 1.62
N ARG A 36 13.24 10.62 2.51
CA ARG A 36 13.47 9.26 3.00
C ARG A 36 12.29 8.36 2.68
N GLN A 37 12.50 7.05 2.71
CA GLN A 37 11.43 6.08 2.49
C GLN A 37 10.39 6.19 3.61
N ASP A 38 9.15 6.53 3.22
CA ASP A 38 8.00 6.36 4.09
C ASP A 38 7.52 4.90 4.04
N ILE A 39 6.66 4.50 4.99
CA ILE A 39 5.96 3.21 4.95
C ILE A 39 4.52 3.42 4.46
N PRO A 40 4.23 3.20 3.18
CA PRO A 40 2.87 3.30 2.66
C PRO A 40 2.04 2.05 3.00
N ILE A 41 0.80 2.26 3.43
CA ILE A 41 -0.17 1.23 3.77
C ILE A 41 -1.46 1.53 3.01
N MET A 42 -1.79 0.67 2.04
CA MET A 42 -3.07 0.67 1.37
C MET A 42 -4.09 -0.08 2.22
N ILE A 43 -5.28 0.49 2.35
CA ILE A 43 -6.38 -0.09 3.09
C ILE A 43 -7.44 -0.51 2.08
N PHE A 44 -7.82 -1.78 2.14
CA PHE A 44 -8.87 -2.38 1.34
C PHE A 44 -9.97 -2.91 2.26
N THR A 45 -11.22 -2.88 1.82
CA THR A 45 -12.20 -3.82 2.38
C THR A 45 -11.86 -5.24 1.95
N THR A 46 -12.39 -6.24 2.66
CA THR A 46 -12.23 -7.66 2.26
C THR A 46 -12.80 -7.93 0.86
N SER A 47 -13.90 -7.27 0.47
CA SER A 47 -14.47 -7.39 -0.88
C SER A 47 -13.55 -6.81 -1.94
N GLN A 48 -13.02 -5.60 -1.73
CA GLN A 48 -12.08 -4.95 -2.65
C GLN A 48 -10.81 -5.79 -2.85
N TRP A 49 -10.26 -6.33 -1.76
CA TRP A 49 -9.09 -7.21 -1.83
C TRP A 49 -9.38 -8.46 -2.66
N ASN A 50 -10.52 -9.11 -2.43
CA ASN A 50 -10.90 -10.31 -3.18
C ASN A 50 -11.10 -10.02 -4.68
N SER A 51 -11.72 -8.89 -5.03
CA SER A 51 -11.87 -8.46 -6.43
C SER A 51 -10.53 -8.14 -7.09
N LEU A 52 -9.60 -7.50 -6.35
CA LEU A 52 -8.24 -7.26 -6.83
C LEU A 52 -7.50 -8.59 -7.10
N GLN A 53 -7.61 -9.57 -6.21
CA GLN A 53 -6.96 -10.88 -6.38
C GLN A 53 -7.56 -11.69 -7.55
N LYS A 54 -8.83 -11.49 -7.87
CA LYS A 54 -9.48 -12.10 -9.05
C LYS A 54 -9.10 -11.41 -10.36
N GLY A 55 -8.48 -10.22 -10.29
CA GLY A 55 -8.17 -9.41 -11.45
C GLY A 55 -9.37 -8.66 -12.01
N ASP A 56 -10.42 -8.42 -11.22
CA ASP A 56 -11.60 -7.65 -11.66
C ASP A 56 -11.24 -6.18 -11.95
N PHE A 57 -10.16 -5.69 -11.31
CA PHE A 57 -9.54 -4.40 -11.57
C PHE A 57 -8.04 -4.48 -11.25
N HIS A 58 -7.27 -3.46 -11.62
CA HIS A 58 -5.84 -3.35 -11.29
C HIS A 58 -5.48 -2.00 -10.67
N ILE A 59 -4.35 -1.94 -9.97
CA ILE A 59 -3.84 -0.71 -9.35
C ILE A 59 -2.50 -0.35 -9.97
N GLY A 60 -2.45 0.82 -10.61
CA GLY A 60 -1.29 1.26 -11.37
C GLY A 60 -0.99 0.34 -12.56
N ALA A 61 0.19 0.50 -13.12
CA ALA A 61 0.67 -0.27 -14.28
C ALA A 61 1.70 -1.35 -13.93
N ALA A 62 1.91 -1.63 -12.63
CA ALA A 62 2.89 -2.60 -12.21
C ALA A 62 2.41 -4.04 -12.56
N PRO A 63 3.33 -4.93 -13.01
CA PRO A 63 2.97 -6.32 -13.33
C PRO A 63 2.62 -7.15 -12.09
N MET A 64 2.95 -6.64 -10.90
CA MET A 64 2.64 -7.25 -9.60
C MET A 64 1.77 -6.28 -8.81
N GLY A 65 0.77 -6.81 -8.12
CA GLY A 65 -0.12 -6.04 -7.26
C GLY A 65 0.48 -5.74 -5.87
N PRO A 66 -0.27 -5.00 -5.04
CA PRO A 66 0.04 -4.83 -3.63
C PRO A 66 0.19 -6.17 -2.90
N SER A 67 1.03 -6.23 -1.86
CA SER A 67 1.23 -7.40 -1.01
C SER A 67 0.56 -7.24 0.35
N GLU A 68 -0.08 -8.28 0.87
CA GLU A 68 -0.73 -8.23 2.16
C GLU A 68 0.27 -8.11 3.32
N LEU A 69 0.01 -7.18 4.24
CA LEU A 69 0.75 -7.00 5.49
C LEU A 69 0.03 -7.63 6.67
N ALA A 70 -1.27 -7.38 6.80
CA ALA A 70 -2.16 -8.02 7.77
C ALA A 70 -3.63 -7.81 7.38
N ARG A 71 -4.55 -8.45 8.12
CA ARG A 71 -5.99 -8.28 7.95
C ARG A 71 -6.76 -8.44 9.27
N ASN A 72 -7.95 -7.86 9.32
CA ASN A 72 -9.00 -8.21 10.30
C ASN A 72 -10.29 -8.61 9.56
N THR A 73 -11.41 -8.73 10.27
CA THR A 73 -12.72 -9.09 9.69
C THR A 73 -13.22 -8.14 8.60
N SER A 74 -12.82 -6.87 8.65
CA SER A 74 -13.36 -5.81 7.76
C SER A 74 -12.36 -5.35 6.70
N TYR A 75 -11.06 -5.36 7.02
CA TYR A 75 -10.03 -4.70 6.23
C TYR A 75 -8.81 -5.57 5.99
N VAL A 76 -8.20 -5.36 4.82
CA VAL A 76 -6.86 -5.84 4.46
C VAL A 76 -5.93 -4.64 4.36
N PHE A 77 -4.81 -4.73 5.08
CA PHE A 77 -3.73 -3.76 5.04
C PHE A 77 -2.64 -4.31 4.12
N ALA A 78 -2.29 -3.56 3.08
CA ALA A 78 -1.34 -4.01 2.08
C ALA A 78 -0.27 -2.97 1.79
N LEU A 79 0.87 -3.43 1.33
CA LEU A 79 1.99 -2.63 0.87
C LEU A 79 1.86 -2.43 -0.64
N PRO A 80 1.95 -1.20 -1.17
CA PRO A 80 1.97 -0.97 -2.61
C PRO A 80 3.08 -1.76 -3.30
N ALA A 81 2.80 -2.21 -4.52
CA ALA A 81 3.83 -2.77 -5.37
C ALA A 81 4.96 -1.75 -5.57
N ARG A 82 6.21 -2.21 -5.54
CA ARG A 82 7.38 -1.40 -5.87
C ARG A 82 7.53 -0.13 -5.01
N TYR A 83 7.02 -0.12 -3.78
CA TYR A 83 7.04 1.04 -2.88
C TYR A 83 8.45 1.61 -2.62
N ASN A 84 9.49 0.79 -2.77
CA ASN A 84 10.91 1.10 -2.59
C ASN A 84 11.75 1.01 -3.88
N TYR A 85 11.13 0.94 -5.07
CA TYR A 85 11.83 0.69 -6.33
C TYR A 85 12.86 1.77 -6.71
N ALA A 86 12.69 2.99 -6.19
CA ALA A 86 13.64 4.08 -6.37
C ALA A 86 14.85 4.01 -5.41
N PHE A 87 14.91 3.00 -4.54
CA PHE A 87 15.92 2.83 -3.48
C PHE A 87 16.20 4.13 -2.68
N PRO A 88 15.17 4.85 -2.21
CA PRO A 88 15.40 6.12 -1.51
C PRO A 88 16.08 5.87 -0.16
N SER A 89 16.75 6.88 0.37
CA SER A 89 17.43 6.78 1.68
C SER A 89 16.50 6.21 2.77
N GLY A 90 16.95 5.19 3.49
CA GLY A 90 16.18 4.54 4.55
C GLY A 90 15.28 3.38 4.08
N TYR A 91 15.30 2.99 2.79
CA TYR A 91 14.50 1.84 2.35
C TYR A 91 14.90 0.53 3.03
N GLU A 92 16.19 0.31 3.36
CA GLU A 92 16.62 -0.91 4.07
C GLU A 92 16.08 -0.95 5.51
N GLU A 93 15.93 0.21 6.15
CA GLU A 93 15.33 0.32 7.48
C GLU A 93 13.85 -0.05 7.41
N VAL A 94 13.12 0.46 6.42
CA VAL A 94 11.72 0.11 6.20
C VAL A 94 11.56 -1.38 5.89
N GLU A 95 12.41 -1.96 5.05
CA GLU A 95 12.42 -3.41 4.79
C GLU A 95 12.61 -4.22 6.08
N LYS A 96 13.55 -3.82 6.95
CA LYS A 96 13.74 -4.49 8.26
C LYS A 96 12.52 -4.36 9.17
N ILE A 97 11.88 -3.19 9.20
CA ILE A 97 10.64 -2.98 9.96
C ILE A 97 9.54 -3.91 9.44
N LEU A 98 9.31 -3.95 8.13
CA LEU A 98 8.26 -4.77 7.52
C LEU A 98 8.53 -6.28 7.68
N ALA A 99 9.78 -6.71 7.58
CA ALA A 99 10.19 -8.10 7.79
C ALA A 99 9.86 -8.61 9.21
N ALA A 100 9.86 -7.71 10.21
CA ALA A 100 9.47 -8.04 11.58
C ALA A 100 7.95 -8.21 11.77
N LYS A 101 7.14 -7.98 10.74
CA LYS A 101 5.66 -8.05 10.76
C LYS A 101 5.03 -7.31 11.96
N PRO A 102 5.28 -6.00 12.10
CA PRO A 102 4.87 -5.23 13.29
C PRO A 102 3.40 -4.86 13.29
N LEU A 103 2.72 -4.92 12.12
CA LEU A 103 1.35 -4.49 11.98
C LEU A 103 0.41 -5.53 12.61
N LYS A 104 -0.22 -5.12 13.72
CA LYS A 104 -1.21 -5.92 14.45
C LYS A 104 -2.57 -5.23 14.34
N PRO A 105 -3.47 -5.72 13.49
CA PRO A 105 -4.80 -5.16 13.39
C PRO A 105 -5.62 -5.54 14.62
N PHE A 106 -6.51 -4.66 15.04
CA PHE A 106 -7.50 -4.96 16.07
C PHE A 106 -8.74 -5.56 15.41
N GLU A 107 -9.40 -6.48 16.11
CA GLU A 107 -10.74 -6.93 15.75
C GLU A 107 -11.75 -5.86 16.21
N MET A 108 -12.74 -5.59 15.37
CA MET A 108 -13.86 -4.70 15.67
C MET A 108 -15.13 -5.52 15.92
#